data_AF-A0A9E5I8T1-F1
#
_entry.id   AF-A0A9E5I8T1-F1
#
_cell.length_a   1.000
_cell.length_b   1.000
_cell.length_c   1.000
_cell.angle_alpha   90.00
_cell.angle_beta   90.00
_cell.angle_gamma   90.00
#
_symmetry.space_group_name_H-M   'P 1'
#
loop_
_entity.id
_entity.type
_entity.pdbx_description
1 polymer ?
#
loop_
_entity_poly.entity_id
_entity_poly.type
_entity_poly.pdbx_seq_one_letter_code
_entity_poly.pdbx_strand_id
1 'polypeptide(L)'
;MRGKDRGFRSGEGTVIAREASLTNSSGQAERLKIGAGCLVVGQLLVEKEGTLEMGDHGYVGPGARIWALRHVRIGSRVFISHGVNIHDSDSHSLSAKERHERFLEKMRHGHHLVPENARSAPCT
;
A
#
# COMPACT_ATOMS: atom_id res chain seq x y z
N MET A 1 -7.74 24.14 -16.75
CA MET A 1 -7.03 23.80 -15.49
C MET A 1 -7.40 22.37 -15.09
N ARG A 2 -6.51 21.38 -15.25
CA ARG A 2 -6.59 20.00 -14.71
C ARG A 2 -5.21 19.80 -14.05
N GLY A 3 -5.04 19.68 -12.74
CA GLY A 3 -5.67 18.78 -11.77
C GLY A 3 -4.48 18.08 -11.10
N LYS A 4 -4.10 18.55 -9.90
CA LYS A 4 -2.90 18.20 -9.10
C LYS A 4 -2.41 16.75 -9.27
N ASP A 5 -1.08 16.61 -9.36
CA ASP A 5 -0.32 15.35 -9.37
C ASP A 5 -0.98 14.27 -8.52
N ARG A 6 -1.48 13.22 -9.18
CA ARG A 6 -1.90 12.01 -8.49
C ARG A 6 -0.64 11.41 -7.88
N GLY A 7 -0.64 11.07 -6.59
CA GLY A 7 0.50 10.44 -5.91
C GLY A 7 0.86 9.04 -6.42
N PHE A 8 0.54 8.71 -7.67
CA PHE A 8 0.75 7.43 -8.33
C PHE A 8 0.77 7.61 -9.86
N ARG A 9 1.29 6.60 -10.56
CA ARG A 9 1.19 6.45 -12.02
C ARG A 9 0.23 5.33 -12.38
N SER A 10 -0.60 5.55 -13.39
CA SER A 10 -1.51 4.54 -13.94
C SER A 10 -1.42 4.52 -15.46
N GLY A 11 -1.39 3.32 -16.05
CA GLY A 11 -1.44 3.13 -17.50
C GLY A 11 -2.81 3.47 -18.11
N GLU A 12 -2.87 3.48 -19.45
CA GLU A 12 -4.09 3.75 -20.20
C GLU A 12 -5.19 2.72 -19.89
N GLY A 13 -6.45 3.18 -19.85
CA GLY A 13 -7.60 2.32 -19.58
C GLY A 13 -7.73 1.80 -18.14
N THR A 14 -6.81 2.18 -17.24
CA THR A 14 -6.91 1.83 -15.82
C THR A 14 -7.97 2.66 -15.11
N VAL A 15 -8.83 1.98 -14.37
CA VAL A 15 -9.92 2.55 -13.60
C VAL A 15 -9.62 2.41 -12.10
N ILE A 16 -9.59 3.54 -11.42
CA ILE A 16 -9.56 3.61 -9.96
C ILE A 16 -10.99 3.88 -9.51
N ALA A 17 -11.62 2.89 -8.87
CA ALA A 17 -12.99 2.99 -8.41
C ALA A 17 -13.13 4.07 -7.31
N ARG A 18 -14.35 4.56 -7.11
CA ARG A 18 -14.63 5.63 -6.14
C ARG A 18 -14.30 5.22 -4.70
N GLU A 19 -14.49 3.95 -4.41
CA GLU A 19 -14.24 3.29 -3.13
C GLU A 19 -12.77 2.91 -2.92
N ALA A 20 -11.94 2.97 -3.96
CA ALA A 20 -10.54 2.64 -3.85
C ALA A 20 -9.79 3.68 -3.01
N SER A 21 -8.86 3.20 -2.19
CA SER A 21 -8.01 4.06 -1.36
C SER A 21 -6.56 3.88 -1.76
N LEU A 22 -5.97 4.91 -2.35
CA LEU A 22 -4.56 4.92 -2.75
C LEU A 22 -3.81 5.92 -1.87
N THR A 23 -2.82 5.44 -1.14
CA THR A 23 -1.98 6.28 -0.27
C THR A 23 -0.52 6.01 -0.57
N ASN A 24 0.21 7.07 -0.92
CA ASN A 24 1.64 7.02 -1.18
C ASN A 24 2.37 8.02 -0.29
N SER A 25 2.87 7.51 0.82
CA SER A 25 3.59 8.29 1.84
C SER A 25 5.00 8.68 1.40
N SER A 26 5.52 8.15 0.29
CA SER A 26 6.84 8.55 -0.25
C SER A 26 6.82 9.92 -0.93
N GLY A 27 5.65 10.40 -1.34
CA GLY A 27 5.48 11.63 -2.13
C GLY A 27 5.97 11.53 -3.58
N GLN A 28 6.51 10.37 -4.00
CA GLN A 28 7.03 10.15 -5.35
C GLN A 28 6.08 9.25 -6.13
N ALA A 29 5.44 9.78 -7.17
CA ALA A 29 4.49 9.02 -7.99
C ALA A 29 5.09 7.73 -8.60
N GLU A 30 6.40 7.68 -8.77
CA GLU A 30 7.15 6.50 -9.23
C GLU A 30 7.13 5.33 -8.23
N ARG A 31 6.78 5.55 -6.97
CA ARG A 31 6.73 4.46 -5.98
C ARG A 31 5.38 3.76 -5.93
N LEU A 32 4.37 4.25 -6.65
CA LEU A 32 3.09 3.56 -6.83
C LEU A 32 2.74 3.53 -8.30
N LYS A 33 2.99 2.39 -8.97
CA LYS A 33 2.77 2.20 -10.40
C LYS A 33 1.71 1.13 -10.63
N ILE A 34 0.72 1.47 -11.44
CA ILE A 34 -0.33 0.55 -11.90
C ILE A 34 -0.25 0.50 -13.42
N GLY A 35 -0.22 -0.71 -13.99
CA GLY A 35 -0.19 -0.95 -15.42
C GLY A 35 -1.46 -0.45 -16.14
N ALA A 36 -1.58 -0.78 -17.42
CA ALA A 36 -2.72 -0.45 -18.26
C ALA A 36 -3.90 -1.41 -18.01
N GLY A 37 -5.12 -0.95 -18.32
CA GLY A 37 -6.34 -1.78 -18.31
C GLY A 37 -6.65 -2.48 -16.97
N CYS A 38 -6.24 -1.89 -15.85
CA CYS A 38 -6.49 -2.44 -14.52
C CYS A 38 -7.79 -1.87 -13.92
N LEU A 39 -8.42 -2.64 -13.03
CA LEU A 39 -9.52 -2.14 -12.18
C LEU A 39 -9.13 -2.27 -10.71
N VAL A 40 -8.98 -1.13 -10.03
CA VAL A 40 -8.62 -1.07 -8.61
C VAL A 40 -9.83 -0.59 -7.81
N VAL A 41 -10.29 -1.45 -6.90
CA VAL A 41 -11.41 -1.22 -5.99
C VAL A 41 -10.95 -1.24 -4.53
N GLY A 42 -9.91 -2.01 -4.21
CA GLY A 42 -9.33 -2.12 -2.88
C GLY A 42 -8.38 -0.99 -2.49
N GLN A 43 -7.56 -1.26 -1.48
CA GLN A 43 -6.59 -0.33 -0.91
C GLN A 43 -5.16 -0.65 -1.36
N LEU A 44 -4.44 0.38 -1.82
CA LEU A 44 -3.01 0.34 -2.08
C LEU A 44 -2.32 1.35 -1.16
N LEU A 45 -1.37 0.88 -0.34
CA LEU A 45 -0.58 1.69 0.57
C LEU A 45 0.90 1.53 0.25
N VAL A 46 1.59 2.65 0.07
CA VAL A 46 3.05 2.70 -0.05
C VAL A 46 3.57 3.52 1.12
N GLU A 47 4.33 2.89 1.99
CA GLU A 47 5.02 3.56 3.08
C GLU A 47 6.13 4.48 2.55
N LYS A 48 6.66 5.34 3.43
CA LYS A 48 7.64 6.36 3.04
C LYS A 48 8.81 5.80 2.22
N GLU A 49 9.31 4.62 2.58
CA GLU A 49 10.43 3.93 1.92
C GLU A 49 10.02 2.76 1.01
N GLY A 50 8.73 2.56 0.79
CA GLY A 50 8.19 1.45 0.03
C GLY A 50 8.01 1.75 -1.47
N THR A 51 7.84 0.69 -2.25
CA THR A 51 7.42 0.74 -3.67
C THR A 51 6.38 -0.35 -3.95
N LEU A 52 5.34 -0.02 -4.71
CA LEU A 52 4.31 -0.95 -5.18
C LEU A 52 4.18 -0.86 -6.70
N GLU A 53 4.38 -2.00 -7.37
CA GLU A 53 4.23 -2.14 -8.82
C GLU A 53 3.18 -3.19 -9.15
N MET A 54 2.20 -2.83 -9.98
CA MET A 54 1.21 -3.74 -10.54
C MET A 54 1.31 -3.73 -12.06
N GLY A 55 1.41 -4.92 -12.68
CA GLY A 55 1.41 -5.08 -14.13
C GLY A 55 0.06 -4.79 -14.79
N ASP A 56 -0.04 -5.07 -16.08
CA ASP A 56 -1.22 -4.75 -16.89
C ASP A 56 -2.38 -5.74 -16.69
N HIS A 57 -3.60 -5.29 -16.99
CA HIS A 57 -4.82 -6.11 -17.02
C HIS A 57 -5.11 -6.87 -15.72
N GLY A 58 -4.84 -6.26 -14.58
CA GLY A 58 -5.12 -6.85 -13.28
C GLY A 58 -6.36 -6.27 -12.58
N TYR A 59 -6.77 -6.96 -11.52
CA TYR A 59 -7.93 -6.59 -10.71
C TYR A 59 -7.57 -6.60 -9.23
N VAL A 60 -7.98 -5.57 -8.49
CA VAL A 60 -7.88 -5.51 -7.02
C VAL A 60 -9.26 -5.32 -6.44
N GLY A 61 -9.82 -6.40 -5.88
CA GLY A 61 -11.19 -6.46 -5.40
C GLY A 61 -11.48 -5.59 -4.16
N PRO A 62 -12.78 -5.38 -3.86
CA PRO A 62 -13.20 -4.57 -2.73
C PRO A 62 -12.69 -5.15 -1.41
N GLY A 63 -12.25 -4.26 -0.52
CA GLY A 63 -11.71 -4.65 0.79
C GLY A 63 -10.35 -5.33 0.76
N ALA A 64 -9.76 -5.59 -0.42
CA ALA A 64 -8.38 -6.04 -0.51
C ALA A 64 -7.42 -4.94 -0.03
N ARG A 65 -6.30 -5.33 0.59
CA ARG A 65 -5.27 -4.43 1.11
C ARG A 65 -3.90 -4.87 0.63
N ILE A 66 -3.20 -3.99 -0.08
CA ILE A 66 -1.84 -4.25 -0.55
C ILE A 66 -0.93 -3.15 -0.01
N TRP A 67 -0.06 -3.52 0.94
CA TRP A 67 0.77 -2.56 1.68
C TRP A 67 2.25 -2.86 1.45
N ALA A 68 2.98 -1.86 0.98
CA ALA A 68 4.40 -1.95 0.71
C ALA A 68 5.21 -1.10 1.69
N LEU A 69 5.88 -1.76 2.64
CA LEU A 69 6.91 -1.18 3.50
C LEU A 69 8.23 -1.01 2.74
N ARG A 70 8.61 -1.97 1.89
CA ARG A 70 9.83 -1.95 1.07
C ARG A 70 9.51 -2.15 -0.40
N HIS A 71 8.95 -3.30 -0.77
CA HIS A 71 8.66 -3.61 -2.16
C HIS A 71 7.59 -4.70 -2.31
N VAL A 72 6.49 -4.39 -3.00
CA VAL A 72 5.49 -5.36 -3.46
C VAL A 72 5.36 -5.27 -4.97
N ARG A 73 5.47 -6.40 -5.65
CA ARG A 73 5.30 -6.51 -7.10
C ARG A 73 4.22 -7.52 -7.45
N ILE A 74 3.20 -7.07 -8.16
CA ILE A 74 2.12 -7.89 -8.72
C ILE A 74 2.30 -7.96 -10.23
N GLY A 75 2.30 -9.16 -10.79
CA GLY A 75 2.44 -9.38 -12.23
C GLY A 75 1.22 -8.91 -13.05
N SER A 76 1.34 -8.98 -14.37
CA SER A 76 0.21 -8.74 -15.28
C SER A 76 -0.80 -9.88 -15.23
N ARG A 77 -2.08 -9.57 -15.50
CA ARG A 77 -3.20 -10.54 -15.53
C ARG A 77 -3.44 -11.26 -14.20
N VAL A 78 -3.16 -10.59 -13.08
CA VAL A 78 -3.41 -11.10 -11.73
C VAL A 78 -4.70 -10.53 -11.19
N PHE A 79 -5.56 -11.40 -10.66
CA PHE A 79 -6.84 -11.04 -10.06
C PHE A 79 -6.75 -11.29 -8.56
N ILE A 80 -6.77 -10.20 -7.79
CA ILE A 80 -6.76 -10.23 -6.33
C ILE A 80 -8.21 -10.11 -5.87
N SER A 81 -8.71 -11.19 -5.28
CA SER A 81 -10.09 -11.26 -4.82
C SER A 81 -10.37 -10.29 -3.67
N HIS A 82 -11.64 -10.17 -3.32
CA HIS A 82 -12.11 -9.35 -2.21
C HIS A 82 -11.48 -9.78 -0.88
N GLY A 83 -11.20 -8.80 -0.02
CA GLY A 83 -10.70 -9.06 1.35
C GLY A 83 -9.30 -9.66 1.47
N VAL A 84 -8.58 -9.86 0.36
CA VAL A 84 -7.20 -10.37 0.37
C VAL A 84 -6.25 -9.32 0.97
N ASN A 85 -5.31 -9.75 1.82
CA ASN A 85 -4.28 -8.86 2.40
C ASN A 85 -2.90 -9.33 1.92
N ILE A 86 -2.12 -8.44 1.29
CA ILE A 86 -0.76 -8.69 0.79
C ILE A 86 0.15 -7.61 1.35
N HIS A 87 0.91 -7.94 2.38
CA HIS A 87 1.85 -7.02 3.01
C HIS A 87 3.25 -7.63 3.00
N ASP A 88 4.27 -6.82 2.77
CA ASP A 88 5.68 -7.23 2.85
C ASP A 88 6.30 -6.88 4.21
N SER A 89 5.48 -6.82 5.28
CA SER A 89 5.94 -6.45 6.62
C SER A 89 5.18 -7.15 7.73
N ASP A 90 5.82 -7.24 8.90
CA ASP A 90 5.20 -7.71 10.15
C ASP A 90 4.22 -6.69 10.75
N SER A 91 4.08 -5.51 10.12
CA SER A 91 3.30 -4.34 10.55
C SER A 91 3.73 -3.69 11.87
N HIS A 92 4.21 -4.48 12.82
CA HIS A 92 4.65 -4.06 14.15
C HIS A 92 6.00 -4.69 14.51
N SER A 93 6.65 -4.13 15.53
CA SER A 93 7.88 -4.69 16.08
C SER A 93 7.61 -6.08 16.65
N LEU A 94 8.59 -6.98 16.51
CA LEU A 94 8.55 -8.29 17.16
C LEU A 94 8.76 -8.20 18.67
N SER A 95 9.29 -7.07 19.19
CA SER A 95 9.44 -6.81 20.62
C SER A 95 8.11 -6.48 21.28
N ALA A 96 7.66 -7.33 22.20
CA ALA A 96 6.42 -7.09 22.96
C ALA A 96 6.46 -5.80 23.77
N LYS A 97 7.62 -5.47 24.35
CA LYS A 97 7.84 -4.21 25.08
C LYS A 97 7.62 -3.01 24.16
N GLU A 98 8.25 -3.03 22.99
CA GLU A 98 8.14 -1.93 22.01
C GLU A 98 6.70 -1.76 21.54
N ARG A 99 6.01 -2.87 21.18
CA ARG A 99 4.58 -2.82 20.79
C ARG A 99 3.70 -2.18 21.87
N HIS A 100 3.93 -2.50 23.14
CA HIS A 100 3.16 -1.91 24.24
C HIS A 100 3.45 -0.41 24.39
N GLU A 101 4.72 0.00 24.30
CA GLU A 101 5.09 1.41 24.31
C GLU A 101 4.46 2.18 23.15
N ARG A 102 4.49 1.62 21.93
CA ARG A 102 3.82 2.20 20.75
C ARG A 102 2.32 2.35 20.95
N PHE A 103 1.66 1.33 21.52
CA PHE A 103 0.23 1.39 21.84
C PHE A 103 -0.10 2.51 22.82
N LEU A 104 0.68 2.67 23.90
CA LEU A 104 0.48 3.74 24.88
C LEU A 104 0.66 5.12 24.26
N GLU A 105 1.68 5.30 23.40
CA GLU A 105 1.85 6.56 22.65
C GLU A 105 0.66 6.85 21.74
N LYS A 106 0.20 5.85 20.97
CA LYS A 106 -0.96 6.00 20.09
C LYS A 106 -2.22 6.37 20.88
N MET A 107 -2.43 5.78 22.06
CA MET A 107 -3.55 6.12 22.93
C MET A 107 -3.46 7.57 23.43
N ARG A 108 -2.27 8.05 23.79
CA ARG A 108 -2.07 9.39 24.36
C ARG A 108 -2.03 10.51 23.32
N HIS A 109 -1.44 10.25 22.16
CA HIS A 109 -1.13 11.27 21.14
C HIS A 109 -1.87 11.06 19.81
N GLY A 110 -2.53 9.92 19.62
CA GLY A 110 -3.20 9.55 18.37
C GLY A 110 -2.26 9.08 17.25
N HIS A 111 -0.94 9.18 17.44
CA HIS A 111 0.10 8.80 16.48
C HIS A 111 1.37 8.35 17.20
N HIS A 112 2.30 7.71 16.47
CA HIS A 112 3.61 7.36 16.99
C HIS A 112 4.56 8.56 16.90
N LEU A 113 5.31 8.84 17.97
CA LEU A 113 6.29 9.93 17.99
C LEU A 113 7.58 9.54 17.27
N VAL A 114 7.93 8.25 17.32
CA VAL A 114 9.04 7.66 16.58
C VAL A 114 8.55 6.46 15.77
N PRO A 115 9.15 6.20 14.59
CA PRO A 115 8.83 5.01 13.80
C PRO A 115 9.02 3.74 14.64
N GLU A 116 8.06 2.83 14.54
CA GLU A 116 8.21 1.48 15.12
C GLU A 116 9.24 0.69 14.30
N ASN A 117 9.99 -0.19 14.96
CA ASN A 117 10.95 -1.08 14.31
C ASN A 117 10.25 -2.27 13.62
N ALA A 118 9.29 -1.98 12.74
CA ALA A 118 8.65 -2.97 11.89
C ALA A 118 9.64 -3.43 10.81
N ARG A 119 9.70 -4.73 10.60
CA ARG A 119 10.58 -5.35 9.61
C ARG A 119 9.81 -5.71 8.35
N SER A 120 10.52 -5.69 7.23
CA SER A 120 10.01 -6.29 6.00
C SER A 120 10.02 -7.81 6.16
N ALA A 121 8.92 -8.44 5.79
CA ALA A 121 8.65 -9.87 5.86
C ALA A 121 7.93 -10.31 4.57
N PRO A 122 8.58 -10.23 3.40
CA PRO A 122 7.96 -10.65 2.15
C PRO A 122 7.78 -12.16 2.12
N CYS A 123 6.65 -12.62 1.61
CA CYS A 123 6.45 -14.01 1.21
C CYS A 123 7.06 -14.23 -0.20
N THR A 124 7.94 -15.22 -0.33
CA THR A 124 8.61 -15.60 -1.59
C THR A 124 7.86 -16.71 -2.30
#